data_AF-A0A7C1HDL5-F1
#
_entry.id   AF-A0A7C1HDL5-F1
#
_cell.length_a   1.000
_cell.length_b   1.000
_cell.length_c   1.000
_cell.angle_alpha   90.00
_cell.angle_beta   90.00
_cell.angle_gamma   90.00
#
_symmetry.space_group_name_H-M   'P 1'
#
loop_
_entity.id
_entity.type
_entity.pdbx_description
1 polymer ?
#
loop_
_entity_poly.entity_id
_entity_poly.type
_entity_poly.pdbx_seq_one_letter_code
_entity_poly.pdbx_strand_id
1 'polypeptide(L)'
;MKIVKKNEQGFTLIELLIVIVLIGILSGVLLAVIQPGAQRARAQEAVAKANLDKIRMAMLACISARQNPLNSCISFEGIGANDPSGEPTPSATYVITRSNQVGFPNSIYTQVCLSGGRSYTNCTGCAMRYIFDVDTGDFHVNQGKISKNCLIDF
;
A
#
# COMPACT_ATOMS: atom_id res chain seq x y z
N MET A 1 1.62 36.43 -64.96
CA MET A 1 1.43 35.88 -63.60
C MET A 1 2.53 34.87 -63.34
N LYS A 2 3.45 35.11 -62.40
CA LYS A 2 4.63 34.27 -62.16
C LYS A 2 4.28 33.26 -61.06
N ILE A 3 4.24 31.97 -61.39
CA ILE A 3 3.93 30.90 -60.43
C ILE A 3 5.21 30.61 -59.63
N VAL A 4 5.18 30.90 -58.33
CA VAL A 4 6.25 30.55 -57.39
C VAL A 4 6.10 29.07 -57.04
N LYS A 5 7.01 28.21 -57.52
CA LYS A 5 7.08 26.81 -57.10
C LYS A 5 7.56 26.76 -55.65
N LYS A 6 6.73 26.19 -54.75
CA LYS A 6 7.18 25.78 -53.42
C LYS A 6 8.11 24.57 -53.57
N ASN A 7 9.30 24.65 -52.99
CA ASN A 7 10.24 23.54 -52.91
C ASN A 7 9.70 22.55 -51.88
N GLU A 8 9.10 21.44 -52.32
CA GLU A 8 8.70 20.37 -51.43
C GLU A 8 9.94 19.54 -51.08
N GLN A 9 10.53 19.82 -49.91
CA GLN A 9 11.63 19.04 -49.36
C GLN A 9 11.07 17.71 -48.84
N GLY A 10 11.33 16.63 -49.57
CA GLY A 10 10.98 15.27 -49.13
C GLY A 10 11.90 14.79 -48.00
N PHE A 11 11.33 14.02 -47.07
CA PHE A 11 12.08 13.35 -46.01
C PHE A 11 12.96 12.25 -46.61
N THR A 12 14.26 12.23 -46.27
CA THR A 12 15.18 11.23 -46.83
C THR A 12 15.03 9.89 -46.09
N LEU A 13 15.23 8.79 -46.81
CA LEU A 13 15.22 7.44 -46.21
C LEU A 13 16.30 7.28 -45.13
N ILE A 14 17.44 7.99 -45.28
CA ILE A 14 18.52 7.97 -44.30
C ILE A 14 18.15 8.71 -43.02
N GLU A 15 17.41 9.82 -43.12
CA GLU A 15 16.87 10.52 -41.94
C GLU A 15 15.92 9.61 -41.18
N LEU A 16 15.04 8.88 -41.88
CA LEU A 16 14.13 7.93 -41.23
C LEU A 16 14.89 6.80 -40.53
N LEU A 17 15.94 6.29 -41.17
CA LEU A 17 16.75 5.19 -40.64
C LEU A 17 17.55 5.60 -39.39
N ILE A 18 18.13 6.80 -39.36
CA ILE A 18 18.84 7.30 -38.18
C ILE A 18 17.85 7.50 -37.02
N VAL A 19 16.65 8.01 -37.29
CA VAL A 19 15.64 8.25 -36.26
C VAL A 19 15.21 6.94 -35.58
N ILE A 20 14.94 5.87 -36.33
CA ILE A 20 14.56 4.59 -35.71
C ILE A 20 15.69 3.98 -34.88
N VAL A 21 16.95 4.16 -35.29
CA VAL A 21 18.13 3.71 -34.53
C VAL A 21 18.25 4.50 -33.22
N LEU A 22 18.08 5.82 -33.27
CA LEU A 22 18.12 6.67 -32.08
C LEU A 22 16.97 6.36 -31.11
N ILE A 23 15.75 6.17 -31.62
CA ILE A 23 14.60 5.76 -30.78
C ILE A 23 14.90 4.39 -30.14
N GLY A 24 15.49 3.45 -30.86
CA GLY A 24 15.86 2.14 -30.32
C GLY A 24 16.84 2.21 -29.13
N ILE A 25 17.89 3.03 -29.26
CA ILE A 25 18.89 3.21 -28.19
C ILE A 25 18.26 3.88 -26.96
N LEU A 26 17.53 4.97 -27.15
CA LEU A 26 16.89 5.71 -26.04
C LEU A 26 15.84 4.84 -25.31
N SER A 27 15.08 4.04 -26.05
CA SER A 27 14.09 3.11 -25.49
C SER A 27 14.74 2.04 -24.61
N GLY A 28 15.90 1.51 -25.03
CA GLY A 28 16.62 0.49 -24.28
C GLY A 28 17.11 0.98 -22.91
N VAL A 29 17.64 2.21 -22.84
CA VAL A 29 18.11 2.81 -21.57
C VAL A 29 16.95 3.07 -20.61
N LEU A 30 15.81 3.55 -21.12
CA LEU A 30 14.62 3.82 -20.32
C LEU A 30 14.09 2.58 -19.58
N LEU A 31 14.06 1.42 -20.26
CA LEU A 31 13.61 0.17 -19.64
C LEU A 31 14.58 -0.34 -18.56
N ALA A 32 15.87 -0.05 -18.67
CA ALA A 32 16.86 -0.43 -17.65
C ALA A 32 16.73 0.41 -16.37
N VAL A 33 16.27 1.66 -16.46
CA VAL A 33 16.19 2.59 -15.32
C VAL A 33 14.88 2.44 -14.55
N ILE A 34 13.77 2.15 -15.22
CA ILE A 34 12.46 2.05 -14.57
C ILE A 34 12.27 0.63 -14.00
N GLN A 35 12.02 0.54 -12.70
CA GLN A 35 11.59 -0.69 -12.04
C GLN A 35 10.06 -0.67 -11.84
N PRO A 36 9.25 -1.00 -12.87
CA PRO A 36 7.80 -0.87 -12.79
C PRO A 36 7.19 -1.76 -11.70
N GLY A 37 7.82 -2.91 -11.41
CA GLY A 37 7.40 -3.81 -10.33
C GLY A 37 7.52 -3.15 -8.95
N ALA A 38 8.67 -2.53 -8.65
CA ALA A 38 8.89 -1.85 -7.38
C ALA A 38 7.99 -0.62 -7.21
N GLN A 39 7.75 0.13 -8.29
CA GLN A 39 6.82 1.27 -8.26
C GLN A 39 5.38 0.83 -7.98
N ARG A 40 4.91 -0.24 -8.63
CA ARG A 40 3.58 -0.82 -8.37
C ARG A 40 3.46 -1.34 -6.94
N ALA A 41 4.47 -2.04 -6.44
CA ALA A 41 4.49 -2.54 -5.07
C ALA A 41 4.43 -1.40 -4.04
N ARG A 42 5.24 -0.34 -4.21
CA ARG A 42 5.16 0.87 -3.37
C ARG A 42 3.77 1.53 -3.41
N ALA A 43 3.14 1.59 -4.58
CA ALA A 43 1.79 2.13 -4.71
C ALA A 43 0.75 1.28 -3.97
N GLN A 44 0.84 -0.05 -4.09
CA GLN A 44 -0.03 -0.97 -3.34
C GLN A 44 0.17 -0.81 -1.82
N GLU A 45 1.40 -0.77 -1.35
CA GLU A 45 1.67 -0.56 0.07
C GLU A 45 1.13 0.79 0.56
N ALA A 46 1.23 1.85 -0.24
CA ALA A 46 0.68 3.17 0.11
C ALA A 46 -0.85 3.14 0.25
N VAL A 47 -1.55 2.43 -0.64
CA VAL A 47 -3.01 2.24 -0.55
C VAL A 47 -3.36 1.43 0.70
N ALA A 48 -2.62 0.36 0.98
CA ALA A 48 -2.84 -0.46 2.16
C ALA A 48 -2.59 0.30 3.46
N LYS A 49 -1.56 1.14 3.51
CA LYS A 49 -1.30 2.07 4.62
C LYS A 49 -2.47 3.03 4.82
N ALA A 50 -2.94 3.67 3.75
CA ALA A 50 -4.08 4.59 3.83
C ALA A 50 -5.37 3.91 4.31
N ASN A 51 -5.63 2.67 3.87
CA ASN A 51 -6.76 1.89 4.36
C ASN A 51 -6.59 1.53 5.85
N LEU A 52 -5.39 1.13 6.25
CA LEU A 52 -5.09 0.81 7.64
C LEU A 52 -5.20 2.04 8.56
N ASP A 53 -4.79 3.22 8.09
CA ASP A 53 -4.97 4.49 8.80
C ASP A 53 -6.45 4.83 9.01
N LYS A 54 -7.30 4.63 7.99
CA LYS A 54 -8.76 4.81 8.14
C LYS A 54 -9.34 3.86 9.18
N ILE A 55 -8.94 2.58 9.14
CA ILE A 55 -9.35 1.58 10.13
C ILE A 55 -8.89 1.98 11.53
N ARG A 56 -7.64 2.44 11.67
CA ARG A 56 -7.09 2.93 12.95
C ARG A 56 -7.94 4.06 13.52
N MET A 57 -8.34 5.04 12.71
CA MET A 57 -9.17 6.16 13.16
C MET A 57 -10.57 5.68 13.61
N ALA A 58 -11.20 4.78 12.85
CA ALA A 58 -12.48 4.19 13.22
C ALA A 58 -12.39 3.33 14.49
N MET A 59 -11.30 2.56 14.63
CA MET A 59 -11.00 1.78 15.83
C MET A 59 -10.85 2.69 17.06
N LEU A 60 -10.09 3.80 16.95
CA LEU A 60 -9.96 4.79 18.01
C LEU A 60 -11.30 5.41 18.41
N ALA A 61 -12.14 5.77 17.43
CA ALA A 61 -13.47 6.30 17.68
C ALA A 61 -14.38 5.28 18.39
N CYS A 62 -14.28 3.99 18.03
CA CYS A 62 -15.02 2.93 18.69
C CYS A 62 -14.58 2.77 20.16
N ILE A 63 -13.26 2.80 20.40
CA ILE A 63 -12.70 2.62 21.74
C ILE A 63 -13.12 3.76 22.67
N SER A 64 -13.14 5.00 22.18
CA SER A 64 -13.58 6.15 22.99
C SER A 64 -15.09 6.19 23.22
N ALA A 65 -15.90 5.58 22.33
CA ALA A 65 -17.35 5.61 22.41
C ALA A 65 -17.97 4.47 23.26
N ARG A 66 -17.23 3.40 23.56
CA ARG A 66 -17.79 2.18 24.16
C ARG A 66 -17.13 1.80 25.47
N GLN A 67 -17.93 1.30 26.41
CA GLN A 67 -17.47 0.88 27.74
C GLN A 67 -16.65 -0.42 27.73
N ASN A 68 -16.88 -1.31 26.76
CA ASN A 68 -16.20 -2.60 26.63
C ASN A 68 -15.50 -2.74 25.27
N PRO A 69 -14.44 -1.93 25.00
CA PRO A 69 -13.80 -1.88 23.70
C PRO A 69 -13.18 -3.23 23.28
N LEU A 70 -12.64 -3.99 24.24
CA LEU A 70 -12.01 -5.29 24.00
C LEU A 70 -12.92 -6.37 23.41
N ASN A 71 -14.25 -6.20 23.48
CA ASN A 71 -15.22 -7.12 22.91
C ASN A 71 -16.06 -6.50 21.78
N SER A 72 -16.10 -5.17 21.71
CA SER A 72 -16.99 -4.45 20.78
C SER A 72 -16.25 -3.82 19.61
N CYS A 73 -14.95 -3.52 19.73
CA CYS A 73 -14.14 -2.85 18.70
C CYS A 73 -13.16 -3.82 18.02
N ILE A 74 -13.51 -5.10 17.93
CA ILE A 74 -12.66 -6.20 17.45
C ILE A 74 -13.11 -6.80 16.12
N SER A 75 -13.94 -6.08 15.37
CA SER A 75 -14.39 -6.46 14.03
C SER A 75 -14.74 -5.21 13.23
N PHE A 76 -14.81 -5.34 11.90
CA PHE A 76 -15.20 -4.24 11.01
C PHE A 76 -16.61 -3.72 11.31
N GLU A 77 -17.57 -4.62 11.51
CA GLU A 77 -18.91 -4.28 11.98
C GLU A 77 -18.86 -3.59 13.35
N GLY A 78 -18.05 -4.12 14.26
CA GLY A 78 -17.84 -3.55 15.58
C GLY A 78 -17.38 -2.09 15.52
N ILE A 79 -16.42 -1.76 14.66
CA ILE A 79 -15.93 -0.38 14.51
C ILE A 79 -16.74 0.47 13.51
N GLY A 80 -17.79 -0.09 12.89
CA GLY A 80 -18.59 0.60 11.87
C GLY A 80 -17.80 0.93 10.59
N ALA A 81 -16.83 0.09 10.21
CA ALA A 81 -16.03 0.25 9.00
C ALA A 81 -16.31 -0.88 8.01
N ASN A 82 -16.07 -0.62 6.72
CA ASN A 82 -16.08 -1.66 5.70
C ASN A 82 -14.74 -2.41 5.69
N ASP A 83 -14.76 -3.73 5.53
CA ASP A 83 -13.56 -4.56 5.35
C ASP A 83 -12.94 -4.29 3.96
N PRO A 84 -11.71 -3.73 3.87
CA PRO A 84 -11.05 -3.48 2.59
C PRO A 84 -10.24 -4.69 2.09
N SER A 85 -10.43 -5.88 2.65
CA SER A 85 -9.79 -7.10 2.15
C SER A 85 -10.10 -7.32 0.66
N GLY A 86 -9.08 -7.70 -0.10
CA GLY A 86 -9.11 -7.71 -1.57
C GLY A 86 -8.54 -6.44 -2.22
N GLU A 87 -8.23 -5.40 -1.44
CA GLU A 87 -7.65 -4.14 -1.93
C GLU A 87 -6.35 -3.78 -1.20
N PRO A 88 -5.29 -3.36 -1.92
CA PRO A 88 -5.19 -3.15 -3.37
C PRO A 88 -4.82 -4.41 -4.18
N THR A 89 -4.69 -5.54 -3.51
CA THR A 89 -4.45 -6.84 -4.16
C THR A 89 -5.53 -7.82 -3.74
N PRO A 90 -5.95 -8.76 -4.60
CA PRO A 90 -6.95 -9.77 -4.23
C PRO A 90 -6.56 -10.61 -3.01
N SER A 91 -5.27 -10.71 -2.73
CA SER A 91 -4.70 -11.43 -1.58
C SER A 91 -4.55 -10.57 -0.32
N ALA A 92 -4.85 -9.26 -0.40
CA ALA A 92 -4.78 -8.36 0.74
C ALA A 92 -5.84 -8.75 1.76
N THR A 93 -5.43 -8.94 3.00
CA THR A 93 -6.35 -9.22 4.11
C THR A 93 -6.13 -8.23 5.22
N TYR A 94 -7.22 -7.73 5.78
CA TYR A 94 -7.22 -6.83 6.92
C TYR A 94 -7.88 -7.56 8.08
N VAL A 95 -7.33 -7.39 9.28
CA VAL A 95 -7.87 -8.01 10.49
C VAL A 95 -7.84 -7.01 11.61
N ILE A 96 -8.94 -6.93 12.33
CA ILE A 96 -9.07 -6.24 13.61
C ILE A 96 -9.39 -7.32 14.62
N THR A 97 -8.64 -7.39 15.71
CA THR A 97 -8.98 -8.32 16.79
C THR A 97 -8.29 -7.92 18.08
N ARG A 98 -8.71 -8.56 19.17
CA ARG A 98 -8.04 -8.47 20.45
C ARG A 98 -6.71 -9.23 20.40
N SER A 99 -5.66 -8.65 20.98
CA SER A 99 -4.44 -9.36 21.33
C SER A 99 -4.48 -9.77 22.79
N ASN A 100 -4.07 -11.01 23.05
CA ASN A 100 -3.76 -11.56 24.37
C ASN A 100 -2.26 -11.90 24.46
N GLN A 101 -1.41 -11.24 23.66
CA GLN A 101 0.02 -11.52 23.64
C GLN A 101 0.69 -11.08 24.95
N VAL A 102 1.71 -11.83 25.36
CA VAL A 102 2.53 -11.51 26.55
C VAL A 102 3.18 -10.14 26.34
N GLY A 103 2.91 -9.20 27.25
CA GLY A 103 3.32 -7.79 27.15
C GLY A 103 2.20 -6.80 26.77
N PHE A 104 1.12 -7.28 26.12
CA PHE A 104 -0.04 -6.46 25.73
C PHE A 104 -1.38 -7.18 26.02
N PRO A 105 -1.67 -7.56 27.27
CA PRO A 105 -2.80 -8.43 27.62
C PRO A 105 -4.18 -7.83 27.31
N ASN A 106 -4.27 -6.50 27.30
CA ASN A 106 -5.49 -5.74 27.02
C ASN A 106 -5.27 -4.81 25.83
N SER A 107 -4.93 -5.40 24.69
CA SER A 107 -4.72 -4.63 23.46
C SER A 107 -5.66 -5.04 22.34
N ILE A 108 -5.96 -4.08 21.47
CA ILE A 108 -6.64 -4.28 20.19
C ILE A 108 -5.63 -3.93 19.11
N TYR A 109 -5.55 -4.77 18.08
CA TYR A 109 -4.71 -4.47 16.93
C TYR A 109 -5.52 -4.50 15.66
N THR A 110 -5.08 -3.67 14.72
CA THR A 110 -5.49 -3.74 13.33
C THR A 110 -4.26 -3.97 12.47
N GLN A 111 -4.38 -4.83 11.47
CA GLN A 111 -3.27 -5.17 10.59
C GLN A 111 -3.73 -5.40 9.16
N VAL A 112 -2.78 -5.28 8.24
CA VAL A 112 -2.92 -5.68 6.85
C VAL A 112 -1.80 -6.64 6.47
N CYS A 113 -2.10 -7.62 5.64
CA CYS A 113 -1.14 -8.49 4.99
C CYS A 113 -1.47 -8.53 3.49
N LEU A 114 -0.54 -8.09 2.64
CA LEU A 114 -0.74 -8.02 1.18
C LEU A 114 -0.65 -9.39 0.48
N SER A 115 -0.06 -10.39 1.14
CA SER A 115 0.05 -11.76 0.62
C SER A 115 0.43 -12.76 1.71
N GLY A 116 -0.13 -13.98 1.67
CA GLY A 116 0.36 -15.11 2.48
C GLY A 116 -0.40 -15.42 3.76
N GLY A 117 -1.53 -14.77 4.02
CA GLY A 117 -2.44 -15.16 5.10
C GLY A 117 -3.03 -13.99 5.86
N ARG A 118 -3.71 -14.29 6.98
CA ARG A 118 -4.47 -13.34 7.80
C ARG A 118 -3.72 -12.80 9.02
N SER A 119 -2.45 -13.18 9.20
CA SER A 119 -1.67 -12.90 10.42
C SER A 119 -0.35 -12.23 10.09
N TYR A 120 0.04 -11.24 10.91
CA TYR A 120 1.32 -10.53 10.79
C TYR A 120 2.54 -11.47 10.73
N THR A 121 2.58 -12.51 11.56
CA THR A 121 3.71 -13.46 11.61
C THR A 121 3.84 -14.31 10.36
N ASN A 122 2.71 -14.80 9.85
CA ASN A 122 2.64 -15.76 8.75
C ASN A 122 2.47 -15.06 7.38
N CYS A 123 2.40 -13.73 7.36
CA CYS A 123 2.38 -12.96 6.13
C CYS A 123 3.68 -13.20 5.34
N THR A 124 3.53 -13.55 4.06
CA THR A 124 4.64 -13.76 3.12
C THR A 124 4.98 -12.49 2.35
N GLY A 125 4.00 -11.60 2.15
CA GLY A 125 4.19 -10.26 1.56
C GLY A 125 4.37 -9.16 2.60
N CYS A 126 4.19 -7.91 2.17
CA CYS A 126 4.21 -6.76 3.06
C CYS A 126 3.08 -6.87 4.10
N ALA A 127 3.45 -6.74 5.38
CA ALA A 127 2.53 -6.74 6.50
C ALA A 127 2.70 -5.48 7.32
N MET A 128 1.62 -4.81 7.71
CA MET A 128 1.64 -3.61 8.54
C MET A 128 0.64 -3.77 9.69
N ARG A 129 0.97 -3.29 10.90
CA ARG A 129 0.12 -3.45 12.09
C ARG A 129 0.18 -2.22 12.99
N TYR A 130 -0.98 -1.84 13.53
CA TYR A 130 -1.13 -0.96 14.70
C TYR A 130 -1.59 -1.77 15.91
N ILE A 131 -1.00 -1.51 17.07
CA ILE A 131 -1.41 -2.08 18.36
C ILE A 131 -1.79 -0.92 19.28
N PHE A 132 -2.96 -1.03 19.90
CA PHE A 132 -3.49 -0.07 20.85
C PHE A 132 -3.74 -0.77 22.17
N ASP A 133 -3.22 -0.21 23.26
CA ASP A 133 -3.46 -0.71 24.60
C ASP A 133 -4.57 0.10 25.25
N VAL A 134 -5.61 -0.60 25.69
CA VAL A 134 -6.81 0.04 26.25
C VAL A 134 -6.62 0.45 27.70
N ASP A 135 -5.62 -0.10 28.40
CA ASP A 135 -5.33 0.24 29.80
C ASP A 135 -4.51 1.52 29.87
N THR A 136 -3.50 1.67 29.01
CA THR A 136 -2.64 2.86 28.99
C THR A 136 -3.15 3.96 28.04
N GLY A 137 -4.01 3.62 27.08
CA GLY A 137 -4.45 4.54 26.04
C GLY A 137 -3.35 4.87 25.01
N ASP A 138 -2.23 4.17 25.08
CA ASP A 138 -1.06 4.41 24.23
C ASP A 138 -1.02 3.49 23.02
N PHE A 139 -0.47 4.03 21.93
CA PHE A 139 0.06 3.23 20.85
C PHE A 139 1.47 2.78 21.23
N HIS A 140 1.65 1.50 21.51
CA HIS A 140 2.95 0.97 21.97
C HIS A 140 4.06 1.13 20.94
N VAL A 141 4.87 2.17 21.06
CA VAL A 141 6.05 2.44 20.20
C VAL A 141 7.30 1.75 20.74
N ASN A 142 7.29 0.42 20.66
CA ASN A 142 8.49 -0.40 20.59
C ASN A 142 8.06 -1.73 19.94
N GLN A 143 7.68 -1.66 18.65
CA GLN A 143 6.87 -2.61 17.86
C GLN A 143 5.38 -2.21 17.59
N GLY A 144 5.02 -0.92 17.66
CA GLY A 144 3.65 -0.42 17.37
C GLY A 144 3.38 -0.02 15.92
N LYS A 145 4.43 -0.05 15.10
CA LYS A 145 4.41 0.06 13.65
C LYS A 145 5.33 -1.02 13.14
N ILE A 146 4.82 -2.22 13.01
CA ILE A 146 5.64 -3.33 12.49
C ILE A 146 5.29 -3.45 11.02
N SER A 147 6.17 -2.95 10.16
CA SER A 147 6.16 -3.28 8.74
C SER A 147 7.15 -4.41 8.49
N LYS A 148 6.70 -5.53 7.94
CA LYS A 148 7.54 -6.66 7.54
C LYS A 148 7.47 -6.78 6.03
N ASN A 149 8.61 -6.93 5.37
CA ASN A 149 8.70 -7.13 3.91
C ASN A 149 8.03 -6.02 3.07
N CYS A 150 8.01 -4.79 3.58
CA CYS A 150 7.46 -3.62 2.89
C CYS A 150 8.58 -2.76 2.30
N LEU A 151 8.30 -2.08 1.19
CA LEU A 151 9.17 -1.10 0.52
C LEU A 151 8.98 0.34 1.04
N ILE A 152 7.84 0.64 1.68
CA ILE A 152 7.56 1.92 2.34
C ILE A 152 7.69 1.81 3.86
N ASP A 153 8.14 2.90 4.49
CA ASP A 153 8.17 3.01 5.94
C ASP A 153 6.80 3.39 6.51
N PHE A 154 6.52 2.82 7.69
CA PHE A 154 5.25 2.96 8.38
C PHE A 154 5.27 4.10 9.40
#